data_AF-A0A844M9P1-F1
#
_entry.id   AF-A0A844M9P1-F1
#
_cell.length_a   1.000
_cell.length_b   1.000
_cell.length_c   1.000
_cell.angle_alpha   90.00
_cell.angle_beta   90.00
_cell.angle_gamma   90.00
#
_symmetry.space_group_name_H-M   'P 1'
#
loop_
_entity.id
_entity.type
_entity.pdbx_description
1 polymer ?
#
loop_
_entity_poly.entity_id
_entity_poly.type
_entity_poly.pdbx_seq_one_letter_code
_entity_poly.pdbx_strand_id
1 'polypeptide(L)'
;MMNPVQPSSPSKIKSSGVRSSAYGIKPFPQPEEWAKAMKIMAGYFPNSTPIAVWGIGEIIFDGTNSGMKMGFPNPNNKYDNDNGRIRFSDEDEYEKYLSYFDSQGIKVFLQVEPGYADIKLLIDATFKQYGHHSCAIGFGIDVEWYQSECDSCKNQPVTDELAKDWEETVKSYNPNYKLFLKHYDKYQLPPTYRGDLIFINDSQGFANYDGFLNEMIDFANQFPLNPVMFQIGYDAVENNETGKTDKFWWERLPKPIPQTMGRDLAQRCSNPEVGVIWVDFTLREVVPI
;
A
#
# COMPACT_ATOMS: atom_id res chain seq x y z
N MET A 1 -38.28 -5.18 25.77
CA MET A 1 -38.33 -4.13 24.73
C MET A 1 -37.00 -4.16 24.01
N MET A 2 -36.97 -4.47 22.71
CA MET A 2 -35.73 -4.40 21.92
C MET A 2 -35.44 -2.93 21.65
N ASN A 3 -34.25 -2.46 22.03
CA ASN A 3 -33.78 -1.14 21.65
C ASN A 3 -33.70 -1.07 20.11
N PRO A 4 -34.19 0.01 19.48
CA PRO A 4 -33.98 0.21 18.05
C PRO A 4 -32.47 0.30 17.80
N VAL A 5 -31.99 -0.53 16.86
CA VAL A 5 -30.63 -0.45 16.33
C VAL A 5 -30.48 0.97 15.78
N GLN A 6 -29.64 1.79 16.41
CA GLN A 6 -29.28 3.09 15.85
C GLN A 6 -28.68 2.84 14.46
N PRO A 7 -29.08 3.62 13.44
CA PRO A 7 -28.42 3.55 12.15
C PRO A 7 -26.93 3.82 12.39
N SER A 8 -26.09 2.83 12.09
CA SER A 8 -24.64 2.96 12.20
C SER A 8 -24.23 4.20 11.41
N SER A 9 -23.52 5.14 12.05
CA SER A 9 -22.90 6.27 11.35
C SER A 9 -22.19 5.76 10.08
N PRO A 10 -22.25 6.50 8.95
CA PRO A 10 -21.58 6.09 7.73
C PRO A 10 -20.13 5.71 8.04
N SER A 11 -19.71 4.53 7.61
CA SER A 11 -18.35 4.06 7.83
C SER A 11 -17.35 5.09 7.29
N LYS A 12 -16.36 5.46 8.13
CA LYS A 12 -15.19 6.25 7.69
C LYS A 12 -14.28 5.44 6.77
N ILE A 13 -14.42 4.11 6.79
CA ILE A 13 -13.67 3.22 5.92
C ILE A 13 -14.27 3.31 4.51
N LYS A 14 -13.57 4.00 3.61
CA LYS A 14 -13.98 4.23 2.22
C LYS A 14 -13.39 3.23 1.25
N SER A 15 -12.28 2.61 1.64
CA SER A 15 -11.61 1.58 0.85
C SER A 15 -11.11 0.46 1.75
N SER A 16 -11.14 -0.77 1.24
CA SER A 16 -10.47 -1.88 1.88
C SER A 16 -10.09 -2.93 0.86
N GLY A 17 -9.00 -3.63 1.13
CA GLY A 17 -8.40 -4.47 0.13
C GLY A 17 -7.15 -5.16 0.61
N VAL A 18 -6.25 -5.42 -0.33
CA VAL A 18 -5.03 -6.18 -0.08
C VAL A 18 -3.82 -5.48 -0.68
N ARG A 19 -2.64 -5.77 -0.13
CA ARG A 19 -1.37 -5.45 -0.74
C ARG A 19 -0.81 -6.71 -1.42
N SER A 20 -0.14 -6.54 -2.55
CA SER A 20 0.56 -7.61 -3.28
C SER A 20 2.02 -7.25 -3.46
N SER A 21 2.94 -8.20 -3.24
CA SER A 21 4.29 -8.19 -3.80
C SER A 21 4.72 -9.52 -4.40
N ALA A 22 5.71 -9.46 -5.28
CA ALA A 22 6.30 -10.65 -5.91
C ALA A 22 6.94 -11.61 -4.89
N TYR A 23 7.36 -11.11 -3.73
CA TYR A 23 8.04 -11.86 -2.66
C TYR A 23 7.13 -12.26 -1.49
N GLY A 24 5.85 -11.88 -1.49
CA GLY A 24 4.93 -12.20 -0.40
C GLY A 24 4.26 -13.57 -0.54
N ILE A 25 2.97 -13.58 -0.86
CA ILE A 25 2.16 -14.82 -0.87
C ILE A 25 2.65 -15.84 -1.91
N LYS A 26 2.80 -17.11 -1.50
CA LYS A 26 3.13 -18.24 -2.37
C LYS A 26 2.22 -19.45 -2.12
N PRO A 27 1.80 -20.18 -3.18
CA PRO A 27 1.87 -19.80 -4.59
C PRO A 27 1.11 -18.49 -4.83
N PHE A 28 1.60 -17.69 -5.79
CA PHE A 28 1.01 -16.38 -6.10
C PHE A 28 -0.41 -16.60 -6.66
N PRO A 29 -1.46 -16.04 -6.03
CA PRO A 29 -2.85 -16.29 -6.43
C PRO A 29 -3.13 -15.88 -7.86
N GLN A 30 -4.11 -16.54 -8.50
CA GLN A 30 -4.61 -16.16 -9.82
C GLN A 30 -5.46 -14.88 -9.75
N PRO A 31 -5.72 -14.19 -10.89
CA PRO A 31 -6.49 -12.95 -10.91
C PRO A 31 -7.85 -13.02 -10.20
N GLU A 32 -8.58 -14.12 -10.36
CA GLU A 32 -9.88 -14.36 -9.72
C GLU A 32 -9.79 -14.50 -8.20
N GLU A 33 -8.70 -15.10 -7.70
CA GLU A 33 -8.45 -15.28 -6.27
C GLU A 33 -8.12 -13.94 -5.61
N TRP A 34 -7.26 -13.14 -6.25
CA TRP A 34 -6.97 -11.76 -5.84
C TRP A 34 -8.23 -10.90 -5.79
N ALA A 35 -9.04 -10.95 -6.85
CA ALA A 35 -10.29 -10.19 -6.91
C ALA A 35 -11.29 -10.64 -5.82
N LYS A 36 -11.37 -11.95 -5.56
CA LYS A 36 -12.18 -12.50 -4.47
C LYS A 36 -11.71 -11.97 -3.12
N ALA A 37 -10.40 -11.95 -2.86
CA ALA A 37 -9.84 -11.43 -1.61
C ALA A 37 -10.15 -9.95 -1.39
N MET A 38 -9.96 -9.10 -2.42
CA MET A 38 -10.27 -7.67 -2.33
C MET A 38 -11.76 -7.42 -2.07
N LYS A 39 -12.65 -8.17 -2.73
CA LYS A 39 -14.10 -8.06 -2.53
C LYS A 39 -14.52 -8.53 -1.14
N ILE A 40 -13.89 -9.57 -0.59
CA ILE A 40 -14.12 -10.01 0.79
C ILE A 40 -13.68 -8.93 1.78
N MET A 41 -12.48 -8.37 1.61
CA MET A 41 -11.96 -7.30 2.46
C MET A 41 -12.87 -6.06 2.44
N ALA A 42 -13.25 -5.58 1.26
CA ALA A 42 -14.21 -4.49 1.11
C ALA A 42 -15.59 -4.83 1.69
N GLY A 43 -16.07 -6.06 1.50
CA GLY A 43 -17.37 -6.53 2.00
C GLY A 43 -17.53 -6.49 3.52
N TYR A 44 -16.43 -6.42 4.28
CA TYR A 44 -16.47 -6.18 5.72
C TYR A 44 -16.95 -4.78 6.10
N PHE A 45 -16.93 -3.83 5.16
CA PHE A 45 -17.23 -2.43 5.41
C PHE A 45 -18.27 -1.91 4.41
N PRO A 46 -19.51 -1.62 4.84
CA PRO A 46 -20.55 -1.14 3.94
C PRO A 46 -20.12 0.09 3.13
N ASN A 47 -20.35 0.05 1.82
CA ASN A 47 -19.98 1.09 0.83
C ASN A 47 -18.47 1.31 0.64
N SER A 48 -17.62 0.41 1.17
CA SER A 48 -16.18 0.45 0.90
C SER A 48 -15.87 -0.03 -0.52
N THR A 49 -14.91 0.64 -1.16
CA THR A 49 -14.41 0.26 -2.49
C THR A 49 -13.35 -0.83 -2.35
N PRO A 50 -13.44 -1.94 -3.12
CA PRO A 50 -12.36 -2.94 -3.17
C PRO A 50 -11.14 -2.35 -3.86
N ILE A 51 -10.01 -2.38 -3.15
CA ILE A 51 -8.76 -1.81 -3.66
C ILE A 51 -7.57 -2.77 -3.59
N ALA A 52 -6.52 -2.47 -4.35
CA ALA A 52 -5.23 -3.12 -4.26
C ALA A 52 -4.11 -2.08 -4.14
N VAL A 53 -3.19 -2.33 -3.21
CA VAL A 53 -1.83 -1.78 -3.28
C VAL A 53 -0.99 -2.81 -4.03
N TRP A 54 -0.74 -2.57 -5.31
CA TRP A 54 -0.16 -3.58 -6.19
C TRP A 54 1.30 -3.26 -6.49
N GLY A 55 2.22 -4.00 -5.88
CA GLY A 55 3.64 -3.88 -6.17
C GLY A 55 3.91 -4.24 -7.62
N ILE A 56 4.39 -3.25 -8.40
CA ILE A 56 4.79 -3.43 -9.81
C ILE A 56 6.29 -3.59 -9.98
N GLY A 57 7.02 -3.56 -8.87
CA GLY A 57 8.36 -4.10 -8.78
C GLY A 57 8.96 -3.91 -7.39
N GLU A 58 10.20 -4.34 -7.24
CA GLU A 58 10.85 -4.56 -5.95
C GLU A 58 12.24 -3.93 -5.93
N ILE A 59 12.66 -3.49 -4.75
CA ILE A 59 14.00 -2.94 -4.56
C ILE A 59 15.06 -4.01 -4.82
N ILE A 60 16.19 -3.59 -5.42
CA ILE A 60 17.41 -4.38 -5.49
C ILE A 60 18.49 -3.64 -4.72
N PHE A 61 19.04 -4.29 -3.70
CA PHE A 61 20.15 -3.74 -2.93
C PHE A 61 21.51 -3.94 -3.61
N ASP A 62 22.23 -2.84 -3.79
CA ASP A 62 23.59 -2.76 -4.34
C ASP A 62 24.31 -1.52 -3.80
N GLY A 63 24.20 -1.25 -2.50
CA GLY A 63 24.75 -0.06 -1.86
C GLY A 63 24.17 1.23 -2.45
N THR A 64 25.00 2.19 -2.80
CA THR A 64 24.57 3.45 -3.45
C THR A 64 24.16 3.28 -4.92
N ASN A 65 24.27 2.08 -5.47
CA ASN A 65 23.70 1.69 -6.77
C ASN A 65 22.38 0.93 -6.63
N SER A 66 21.84 0.81 -5.41
CA SER A 66 20.53 0.20 -5.19
C SER A 66 19.49 0.85 -6.09
N GLY A 67 18.58 0.05 -6.60
CA GLY A 67 17.56 0.49 -7.54
C GLY A 67 16.36 -0.43 -7.43
N MET A 68 15.72 -0.71 -8.55
CA MET A 68 14.49 -1.47 -8.57
C MET A 68 14.43 -2.39 -9.79
N LYS A 69 13.80 -3.55 -9.62
CA LYS A 69 13.37 -4.41 -10.71
C LYS A 69 11.87 -4.23 -10.96
N MET A 70 11.50 -3.72 -12.12
CA MET A 70 10.13 -3.65 -12.62
C MET A 70 9.69 -5.03 -13.12
N GLY A 71 8.50 -5.48 -12.76
CA GLY A 71 7.93 -6.76 -13.24
C GLY A 71 7.32 -6.67 -14.64
N PHE A 72 7.90 -5.86 -15.52
CA PHE A 72 7.46 -5.73 -16.91
C PHE A 72 8.60 -5.28 -17.84
N PRO A 73 8.44 -5.45 -19.17
CA PRO A 73 9.45 -5.04 -20.16
C PRO A 73 9.59 -3.53 -20.29
N ASN A 74 10.77 -3.07 -20.71
CA ASN A 74 11.04 -1.65 -20.99
C ASN A 74 10.02 -1.12 -22.02
N PRO A 75 9.08 -0.23 -21.64
CA PRO A 75 7.97 0.12 -22.52
C PRO A 75 8.47 0.76 -23.81
N ASN A 76 8.27 0.06 -24.93
CA ASN A 76 8.77 0.43 -26.26
C ASN A 76 10.31 0.60 -26.35
N ASN A 77 11.09 0.01 -25.45
CA ASN A 77 12.54 0.16 -25.36
C ASN A 77 13.01 1.63 -25.28
N LYS A 78 12.24 2.49 -24.58
CA LYS A 78 12.46 3.94 -24.55
C LYS A 78 13.26 4.44 -23.35
N TYR A 79 13.29 3.67 -22.28
CA TYR A 79 13.90 4.12 -21.03
C TYR A 79 15.37 3.71 -20.99
N ASP A 80 16.23 4.70 -20.80
CA ASP A 80 17.57 4.46 -20.28
C ASP A 80 17.41 3.95 -18.84
N ASN A 81 18.15 2.92 -18.48
CA ASN A 81 17.94 2.14 -17.25
C ASN A 81 18.40 2.88 -15.97
N ASP A 82 18.43 4.22 -16.00
CA ASP A 82 18.93 5.11 -14.95
C ASP A 82 20.30 4.65 -14.41
N ASN A 83 21.28 4.57 -15.29
CA ASN A 83 22.63 4.05 -14.96
C ASN A 83 22.58 2.64 -14.34
N GLY A 84 21.61 1.81 -14.73
CA GLY A 84 21.40 0.45 -14.24
C GLY A 84 20.52 0.32 -12.99
N ARG A 85 19.96 1.43 -12.48
CA ARG A 85 19.07 1.44 -11.30
C ARG A 85 17.63 1.02 -11.61
N ILE A 86 17.20 1.08 -12.86
CA ILE A 86 15.90 0.56 -13.29
C ILE A 86 16.12 -0.68 -14.15
N ARG A 87 15.78 -1.85 -13.62
CA ARG A 87 15.88 -3.13 -14.34
C ARG A 87 14.48 -3.57 -14.75
N PHE A 88 14.29 -3.87 -16.03
CA PHE A 88 13.02 -4.36 -16.56
C PHE A 88 13.05 -5.89 -16.67
N SER A 89 11.89 -6.51 -16.49
CA SER A 89 11.73 -7.95 -16.71
C SER A 89 11.49 -8.23 -18.19
N ASP A 90 11.83 -9.42 -18.67
CA ASP A 90 11.60 -9.78 -20.09
C ASP A 90 10.12 -10.04 -20.40
N GLU A 91 9.35 -10.42 -19.39
CA GLU A 91 7.92 -10.72 -19.48
C GLU A 91 7.12 -9.77 -18.59
N ASP A 92 5.86 -9.57 -18.96
CA ASP A 92 4.91 -8.81 -18.16
C ASP A 92 4.27 -9.72 -17.10
N GLU A 93 4.50 -9.38 -15.84
CA GLU A 93 4.01 -10.15 -14.71
C GLU A 93 2.58 -9.74 -14.28
N TYR A 94 2.08 -8.58 -14.71
CA TYR A 94 0.91 -7.92 -14.09
C TYR A 94 -0.29 -7.65 -15.01
N GLU A 95 -0.11 -7.59 -16.34
CA GLU A 95 -1.14 -7.27 -17.33
C GLU A 95 -2.40 -8.12 -17.17
N LYS A 96 -2.24 -9.43 -16.94
CA LYS A 96 -3.37 -10.36 -16.76
C LYS A 96 -4.20 -10.04 -15.51
N TYR A 97 -3.59 -9.49 -14.46
CA TYR A 97 -4.28 -9.13 -13.23
C TYR A 97 -5.03 -7.81 -13.40
N LEU A 98 -4.36 -6.79 -13.93
CA LEU A 98 -4.96 -5.47 -14.16
C LEU A 98 -6.12 -5.55 -15.17
N SER A 99 -5.94 -6.30 -16.27
CA SER A 99 -7.00 -6.62 -17.23
C SER A 99 -8.22 -7.27 -16.57
N TYR A 100 -7.99 -8.20 -15.64
CA TYR A 100 -9.09 -8.81 -14.90
C TYR A 100 -9.78 -7.77 -14.00
N PHE A 101 -9.00 -6.99 -13.24
CA PHE A 101 -9.51 -6.00 -12.28
C PHE A 101 -10.35 -4.88 -12.92
N ASP A 102 -10.05 -4.48 -14.16
CA ASP A 102 -10.87 -3.55 -14.95
C ASP A 102 -12.35 -3.95 -14.97
N SER A 103 -12.62 -5.24 -15.16
CA SER A 103 -14.00 -5.78 -15.25
C SER A 103 -14.65 -6.03 -13.89
N GLN A 104 -13.90 -5.93 -12.79
CA GLN A 104 -14.34 -6.37 -11.46
C GLN A 104 -14.69 -5.23 -10.51
N GLY A 105 -14.57 -3.97 -10.96
CA GLY A 105 -14.81 -2.79 -10.12
C GLY A 105 -13.75 -2.59 -9.03
N ILE A 106 -12.57 -3.20 -9.21
CA ILE A 106 -11.44 -3.09 -8.29
C ILE A 106 -10.62 -1.87 -8.67
N LYS A 107 -10.15 -1.11 -7.67
CA LYS A 107 -9.23 0.02 -7.89
C LYS A 107 -7.82 -0.31 -7.44
N VAL A 108 -6.82 0.15 -8.18
CA VAL A 108 -5.44 -0.26 -8.01
C VAL A 108 -4.55 0.97 -7.92
N PHE A 109 -3.71 0.99 -6.90
CA PHE A 109 -2.51 1.82 -6.88
C PHE A 109 -1.32 0.96 -7.31
N LEU A 110 -0.56 1.46 -8.29
CA LEU A 110 0.65 0.80 -8.78
C LEU A 110 1.83 1.28 -7.92
N GLN A 111 2.36 0.40 -7.07
CA GLN A 111 3.37 0.75 -6.06
C GLN A 111 4.79 0.36 -6.50
N VAL A 112 5.77 1.23 -6.22
CA VAL A 112 7.20 0.97 -6.40
C VAL A 112 7.98 0.97 -5.09
N GLU A 113 9.11 0.25 -5.09
CA GLU A 113 10.12 0.20 -4.02
C GLU A 113 11.46 0.68 -4.63
N PRO A 114 11.72 2.01 -4.61
CA PRO A 114 12.54 2.62 -5.66
C PRO A 114 14.07 2.47 -5.51
N GLY A 115 14.61 2.26 -4.31
CA GLY A 115 16.05 2.43 -4.09
C GLY A 115 16.49 3.85 -4.49
N TYR A 116 17.58 3.96 -5.25
CA TYR A 116 18.05 5.23 -5.83
C TYR A 116 17.49 5.51 -7.24
N ALA A 117 16.56 4.70 -7.74
CA ALA A 117 15.98 4.96 -9.06
C ALA A 117 15.19 6.28 -9.08
N ASP A 118 15.28 7.03 -10.19
CA ASP A 118 14.52 8.25 -10.37
C ASP A 118 13.00 7.98 -10.35
N ILE A 119 12.31 8.55 -9.35
CA ILE A 119 10.87 8.36 -9.14
C ILE A 119 10.04 8.80 -10.33
N LYS A 120 10.42 9.88 -11.03
CA LYS A 120 9.63 10.39 -12.16
C LYS A 120 9.77 9.46 -13.36
N LEU A 121 10.95 8.90 -13.59
CA LEU A 121 11.14 7.85 -14.59
C LEU A 121 10.33 6.59 -14.24
N LEU A 122 10.27 6.20 -12.97
CA LEU A 122 9.43 5.08 -12.53
C LEU A 122 7.93 5.36 -12.75
N ILE A 123 7.44 6.56 -12.42
CA ILE A 123 6.06 6.99 -12.70
C ILE A 123 5.78 6.92 -14.21
N ASP A 124 6.68 7.49 -15.01
CA ASP A 124 6.54 7.56 -16.46
C ASP A 124 6.48 6.15 -17.08
N ALA A 125 7.45 5.30 -16.80
CA ALA A 125 7.50 3.92 -17.30
C ALA A 125 6.26 3.12 -16.87
N THR A 126 5.83 3.26 -15.61
CA THR A 126 4.66 2.55 -15.07
C THR A 126 3.38 2.95 -15.78
N PHE A 127 3.12 4.25 -15.97
CA PHE A 127 1.91 4.68 -16.65
C PHE A 127 1.97 4.54 -18.17
N LYS A 128 3.16 4.49 -18.79
CA LYS A 128 3.27 4.03 -20.18
C LYS A 128 2.91 2.55 -20.33
N GLN A 129 3.26 1.72 -19.35
CA GLN A 129 2.94 0.31 -19.39
C GLN A 129 1.48 0.05 -19.06
N TYR A 130 0.95 0.61 -17.98
CA TYR A 130 -0.34 0.20 -17.39
C TYR A 130 -1.39 1.31 -17.31
N GLY A 131 -1.08 2.52 -17.78
CA GLY A 131 -1.99 3.67 -17.68
C GLY A 131 -3.28 3.54 -18.48
N HIS A 132 -3.39 2.55 -19.37
CA HIS A 132 -4.61 2.22 -20.10
C HIS A 132 -5.64 1.47 -19.27
N HIS A 133 -5.26 0.88 -18.13
CA HIS A 133 -6.19 0.16 -17.26
C HIS A 133 -7.07 1.11 -16.45
N SER A 134 -8.39 0.95 -16.58
CA SER A 134 -9.41 1.70 -15.83
C SER A 134 -9.44 1.40 -14.33
N CYS A 135 -8.84 0.28 -13.91
CA CYS A 135 -8.65 -0.05 -12.51
C CYS A 135 -7.54 0.78 -11.87
N ALA A 136 -6.54 1.25 -12.64
CA ALA A 136 -5.48 2.10 -12.11
C ALA A 136 -6.06 3.47 -11.70
N ILE A 137 -5.87 3.84 -10.44
CA ILE A 137 -6.35 5.11 -9.87
C ILE A 137 -5.22 6.00 -9.37
N GLY A 138 -3.98 5.56 -9.49
CA GLY A 138 -2.86 6.29 -8.95
C GLY A 138 -1.58 5.49 -8.85
N PHE A 139 -0.61 6.13 -8.23
CA PHE A 139 0.73 5.62 -8.02
C PHE A 139 1.05 5.57 -6.54
N GLY A 140 1.90 4.63 -6.15
CA GLY A 140 2.34 4.43 -4.78
C GLY A 140 3.84 4.43 -4.67
N ILE A 141 4.38 5.15 -3.69
CA ILE A 141 5.82 5.10 -3.37
C ILE A 141 5.95 4.53 -1.98
N ASP A 142 6.67 3.41 -1.90
CA ASP A 142 7.17 2.88 -0.64
C ASP A 142 8.43 3.65 -0.23
N VAL A 143 8.25 4.63 0.65
CA VAL A 143 9.29 5.60 1.01
C VAL A 143 10.36 4.95 1.88
N GLU A 144 10.08 3.81 2.51
CA GLU A 144 11.07 3.02 3.26
C GLU A 144 12.28 2.67 2.39
N TRP A 145 12.05 2.54 1.08
CA TRP A 145 13.07 2.17 0.13
C TRP A 145 13.65 3.36 -0.66
N TYR A 146 13.16 4.58 -0.42
CA TYR A 146 13.63 5.77 -1.15
C TYR A 146 15.05 6.18 -0.72
N GLN A 147 15.98 6.09 -1.68
CA GLN A 147 17.43 6.27 -1.47
C GLN A 147 17.97 5.42 -0.31
N SER A 148 17.48 4.17 -0.20
CA SER A 148 18.01 3.20 0.76
C SER A 148 19.07 2.31 0.09
N GLU A 149 20.17 2.08 0.81
CA GLU A 149 21.33 1.32 0.31
C GLU A 149 21.25 -0.19 0.59
N CYS A 150 20.47 -0.59 1.59
CA CYS A 150 20.39 -1.96 2.09
C CYS A 150 19.07 -2.20 2.84
N ASP A 151 18.75 -3.46 3.11
CA ASP A 151 17.67 -3.79 4.04
C ASP A 151 17.97 -3.21 5.43
N SER A 152 17.00 -2.52 6.02
CA SER A 152 17.12 -1.80 7.29
C SER A 152 18.12 -0.62 7.31
N CYS A 153 18.64 -0.22 6.15
CA CYS A 153 19.38 1.04 6.02
C CYS A 153 18.43 2.24 6.14
N LYS A 154 18.98 3.38 6.54
CA LYS A 154 18.23 4.64 6.57
C LYS A 154 17.86 5.08 5.16
N ASN A 155 16.58 5.39 4.95
CA ASN A 155 16.07 6.07 3.76
C ASN A 155 16.29 7.59 3.82
N GLN A 156 16.14 8.24 2.67
CA GLN A 156 16.05 9.70 2.64
C GLN A 156 14.62 10.15 3.00
N PRO A 157 14.42 11.09 3.95
CA PRO A 157 13.11 11.69 4.18
C PRO A 157 12.59 12.41 2.93
N VAL A 158 11.30 12.27 2.65
CA VAL A 158 10.65 12.98 1.54
C VAL A 158 10.35 14.42 1.97
N THR A 159 10.84 15.38 1.19
CA THR A 159 10.54 16.80 1.42
C THR A 159 9.19 17.20 0.82
N ASP A 160 8.69 18.36 1.23
CA ASP A 160 7.46 18.94 0.68
C ASP A 160 7.57 19.19 -0.83
N GLU A 161 8.74 19.64 -1.30
CA GLU A 161 9.01 19.88 -2.71
C GLU A 161 9.01 18.59 -3.54
N LEU A 162 9.63 17.52 -3.02
CA LEU A 162 9.63 16.21 -3.67
C LEU A 162 8.21 15.65 -3.76
N ALA A 163 7.47 15.65 -2.65
CA ALA A 163 6.11 15.15 -2.62
C ALA A 163 5.19 15.90 -3.61
N LYS A 164 5.34 17.22 -3.70
CA LYS A 164 4.62 18.05 -4.67
C LYS A 164 5.00 17.72 -6.12
N ASP A 165 6.29 17.65 -6.43
CA ASP A 165 6.75 17.36 -7.81
C ASP A 165 6.31 15.96 -8.27
N TRP A 166 6.36 14.97 -7.39
CA TRP A 166 5.88 13.61 -7.69
C TRP A 166 4.36 13.59 -7.89
N GLU A 167 3.59 14.29 -7.07
CA GLU A 167 2.15 14.40 -7.25
C GLU A 167 1.78 15.07 -8.57
N GLU A 168 2.43 16.20 -8.91
CA GLU A 168 2.24 16.89 -10.18
C GLU A 168 2.59 15.99 -11.36
N THR A 169 3.65 15.17 -11.22
CA THR A 169 4.04 14.18 -12.24
C THR A 169 2.96 13.12 -12.43
N VAL A 170 2.42 12.53 -11.34
CA VAL A 170 1.31 11.57 -11.41
C VAL A 170 0.06 12.20 -12.03
N LYS A 171 -0.30 13.42 -11.63
CA LYS A 171 -1.49 14.13 -12.13
C LYS A 171 -1.35 14.59 -13.58
N SER A 172 -0.13 14.70 -14.12
CA SER A 172 0.10 15.00 -15.54
C SER A 172 -0.40 13.87 -16.47
N TYR A 173 -0.46 12.63 -15.98
CA TYR A 173 -1.01 11.48 -16.70
C TYR A 173 -2.54 11.46 -16.68
N ASN A 174 -3.11 11.73 -15.51
CA ASN A 174 -4.55 11.88 -15.32
C ASN A 174 -4.78 12.76 -14.08
N PRO A 175 -5.47 13.90 -14.19
CA PRO A 175 -5.66 14.82 -13.06
C PRO A 175 -6.46 14.20 -11.90
N ASN A 176 -7.20 13.12 -12.16
CA ASN A 176 -7.94 12.38 -11.15
C ASN A 176 -7.10 11.32 -10.43
N TYR A 177 -5.89 11.02 -10.90
CA TYR A 177 -4.99 10.12 -10.19
C TYR A 177 -4.56 10.71 -8.85
N LYS A 178 -4.36 9.80 -7.90
CA LYS A 178 -3.84 10.09 -6.56
C LYS A 178 -2.43 9.55 -6.45
N LEU A 179 -1.62 10.18 -5.61
CA LEU A 179 -0.34 9.65 -5.16
C LEU A 179 -0.52 9.21 -3.70
N PHE A 180 -0.06 8.02 -3.36
CA PHE A 180 0.17 7.67 -1.97
C PHE A 180 1.66 7.63 -1.64
N LEU A 181 1.99 8.00 -0.41
CA LEU A 181 3.30 7.80 0.20
C LEU A 181 3.13 6.88 1.41
N LYS A 182 3.91 5.80 1.44
CA LYS A 182 3.87 4.78 2.50
C LYS A 182 5.17 4.79 3.29
N HIS A 183 5.04 4.81 4.63
CA HIS A 183 6.17 4.63 5.54
C HIS A 183 5.65 4.35 6.97
N TYR A 184 6.38 3.56 7.75
CA TYR A 184 6.07 3.29 9.16
C TYR A 184 6.29 4.55 10.04
N ASP A 185 7.45 5.19 9.88
CA ASP A 185 7.79 6.47 10.52
C ASP A 185 7.23 7.68 9.75
N LYS A 186 6.27 8.39 10.38
CA LYS A 186 5.66 9.62 9.86
C LYS A 186 6.65 10.77 9.60
N TYR A 187 7.84 10.75 10.19
CA TYR A 187 8.85 11.79 9.98
C TYR A 187 9.68 11.59 8.72
N GLN A 188 9.53 10.45 8.02
CA GLN A 188 10.09 10.25 6.68
C GLN A 188 9.18 10.76 5.56
N LEU A 189 7.97 11.22 5.90
CA LEU A 189 6.96 11.76 4.98
C LEU A 189 7.00 13.30 4.95
N PRO A 190 6.44 13.95 3.92
CA PRO A 190 6.48 15.41 3.78
C PRO A 190 5.94 16.13 5.03
N PRO A 191 6.73 17.02 5.65
CA PRO A 191 6.38 17.61 6.93
C PRO A 191 5.09 18.44 6.86
N THR A 192 4.88 19.21 5.77
CA THR A 192 3.75 20.15 5.69
C THR A 192 2.93 20.08 4.40
N TYR A 193 3.50 19.58 3.31
CA TYR A 193 2.75 19.38 2.08
C TYR A 193 1.68 18.31 2.27
N ARG A 194 0.45 18.63 1.89
CA ARG A 194 -0.70 17.73 2.03
C ARG A 194 -1.30 17.36 0.68
N GLY A 195 -1.32 18.30 -0.28
CA GLY A 195 -1.81 18.06 -1.64
C GLY A 195 -3.14 17.29 -1.66
N ASP A 196 -3.29 16.44 -2.67
CA ASP A 196 -4.31 15.41 -2.77
C ASP A 196 -3.68 14.02 -2.55
N LEU A 197 -2.78 13.97 -1.56
CA LEU A 197 -2.02 12.78 -1.18
C LEU A 197 -2.82 11.86 -0.26
N ILE A 198 -2.47 10.58 -0.31
CA ILE A 198 -2.87 9.56 0.66
C ILE A 198 -1.61 9.13 1.43
N PHE A 199 -1.72 9.01 2.76
CA PHE A 199 -0.61 8.50 3.58
C PHE A 199 -0.93 7.09 4.08
N ILE A 200 0.03 6.17 3.93
CA ILE A 200 -0.13 4.79 4.36
C ILE A 200 0.88 4.50 5.47
N ASN A 201 0.38 4.00 6.61
CA ASN A 201 1.24 3.42 7.64
C ASN A 201 1.30 1.90 7.44
N ASP A 202 2.51 1.37 7.50
CA ASP A 202 2.83 -0.05 7.39
C ASP A 202 3.74 -0.55 8.53
N SER A 203 3.70 0.14 9.68
CA SER A 203 4.34 -0.30 10.92
C SER A 203 3.94 -1.72 11.27
N GLN A 204 4.89 -2.48 11.81
CA GLN A 204 4.77 -3.89 12.18
C GLN A 204 5.67 -4.20 13.38
N GLY A 205 5.52 -5.39 13.98
CA GLY A 205 6.37 -5.85 15.08
C GLY A 205 5.98 -5.25 16.43
N PHE A 206 4.69 -5.25 16.74
CA PHE A 206 4.14 -4.74 17.99
C PHE A 206 4.04 -5.82 19.06
N ALA A 207 4.35 -5.43 20.31
CA ALA A 207 4.20 -6.28 21.48
C ALA A 207 2.75 -6.77 21.70
N ASN A 208 1.77 -5.93 21.37
CA ASN A 208 0.34 -6.17 21.59
C ASN A 208 -0.55 -5.23 20.75
N TYR A 209 -1.85 -5.52 20.76
CA TYR A 209 -2.84 -4.78 19.99
C TYR A 209 -3.01 -3.31 20.39
N ASP A 210 -2.86 -2.97 21.67
CA ASP A 210 -2.95 -1.58 22.11
C ASP A 210 -1.76 -0.75 21.61
N GLY A 211 -0.55 -1.33 21.60
CA GLY A 211 0.64 -0.73 20.99
C GLY A 211 0.43 -0.46 19.50
N PHE A 212 -0.08 -1.45 18.77
CA PHE A 212 -0.47 -1.30 17.37
C PHE A 212 -1.47 -0.15 17.16
N LEU A 213 -2.57 -0.11 17.93
CA LEU A 213 -3.58 0.94 17.77
C LEU A 213 -3.01 2.32 18.11
N ASN A 214 -2.18 2.44 19.14
CA ASN A 214 -1.61 3.73 19.54
C ASN A 214 -0.70 4.31 18.45
N GLU A 215 0.20 3.50 17.88
CA GLU A 215 1.08 3.91 16.77
C GLU A 215 0.27 4.35 15.55
N MET A 216 -0.67 3.51 15.10
CA MET A 216 -1.47 3.78 13.91
C MET A 216 -2.28 5.09 14.04
N ILE A 217 -2.83 5.36 15.23
CA ILE A 217 -3.57 6.61 15.50
C ILE A 217 -2.62 7.81 15.61
N ASP A 218 -1.46 7.65 16.22
CA ASP A 218 -0.44 8.70 16.28
C ASP A 218 0.10 9.08 14.89
N PHE A 219 0.25 8.10 13.99
CA PHE A 219 0.53 8.34 12.58
C PHE A 219 -0.61 9.13 11.92
N ALA A 220 -1.85 8.66 12.06
CA ALA A 220 -3.00 9.27 11.40
C ALA A 220 -3.23 10.74 11.81
N ASN A 221 -2.94 11.07 13.07
CA ASN A 221 -3.04 12.42 13.62
C ASN A 221 -2.02 13.41 13.03
N GLN A 222 -0.93 12.94 12.41
CA GLN A 222 0.02 13.79 11.67
C GLN A 222 -0.59 14.35 10.37
N PHE A 223 -1.62 13.67 9.84
CA PHE A 223 -2.22 13.95 8.54
C PHE A 223 -3.74 14.18 8.64
N PRO A 224 -4.23 15.07 9.53
CA PRO A 224 -5.64 15.12 9.92
C PRO A 224 -6.61 15.49 8.78
N LEU A 225 -6.10 16.11 7.70
CA LEU A 225 -6.90 16.54 6.55
C LEU A 225 -6.83 15.59 5.36
N ASN A 226 -5.90 14.63 5.36
CA ASN A 226 -5.73 13.69 4.26
C ASN A 226 -6.42 12.36 4.56
N PRO A 227 -6.83 11.63 3.51
CA PRO A 227 -7.09 10.21 3.64
C PRO A 227 -5.84 9.49 4.17
N VAL A 228 -6.08 8.53 5.06
CA VAL A 228 -5.03 7.63 5.56
C VAL A 228 -5.42 6.20 5.27
N MET A 229 -4.44 5.33 5.01
CA MET A 229 -4.67 3.89 4.97
C MET A 229 -3.74 3.18 5.94
N PHE A 230 -4.21 2.05 6.46
CA PHE A 230 -3.42 1.19 7.33
C PHE A 230 -3.16 -0.12 6.61
N GLN A 231 -1.88 -0.42 6.39
CA GLN A 231 -1.44 -1.72 5.93
C GLN A 231 -1.21 -2.61 7.16
N ILE A 232 -1.99 -3.67 7.28
CA ILE A 232 -2.13 -4.47 8.51
C ILE A 232 -2.04 -5.97 8.21
N GLY A 233 -1.93 -6.76 9.28
CA GLY A 233 -1.99 -8.22 9.19
C GLY A 233 -0.62 -8.90 9.10
N TYR A 234 0.46 -8.20 9.41
CA TYR A 234 1.80 -8.77 9.44
C TYR A 234 1.96 -9.91 10.46
N ASP A 235 2.93 -10.80 10.23
CA ASP A 235 3.40 -11.81 11.19
C ASP A 235 4.85 -11.46 11.63
N ALA A 236 5.11 -10.17 11.86
CA ALA A 236 6.44 -9.66 12.15
C ALA A 236 6.79 -9.77 13.63
N VAL A 237 8.06 -10.06 13.93
CA VAL A 237 8.57 -10.19 15.31
C VAL A 237 8.79 -8.79 15.92
N GLU A 238 8.42 -8.64 17.18
CA GLU A 238 8.75 -7.44 17.97
C GLU A 238 10.27 -7.23 18.04
N ASN A 239 10.79 -6.12 17.50
CA ASN A 239 12.15 -5.59 17.73
C ASN A 239 13.29 -6.63 17.76
N ASN A 240 13.21 -7.71 16.96
CA ASN A 240 14.15 -8.84 16.99
C ASN A 240 14.28 -9.55 18.38
N GLU A 241 13.37 -9.29 19.32
CA GLU A 241 13.37 -9.83 20.68
C GLU A 241 12.22 -10.85 20.87
N THR A 242 12.58 -12.13 20.79
CA THR A 242 11.82 -13.30 21.30
C THR A 242 10.37 -13.49 20.83
N GLY A 243 10.21 -14.07 19.63
CA GLY A 243 9.18 -15.09 19.31
C GLY A 243 7.70 -14.71 19.36
N LYS A 244 7.34 -13.51 19.79
CA LYS A 244 5.99 -12.96 19.67
C LYS A 244 5.92 -12.12 18.42
N THR A 245 5.15 -12.60 17.47
CA THR A 245 4.86 -11.86 16.26
C THR A 245 3.57 -11.08 16.42
N ASP A 246 3.30 -10.16 15.50
CA ASP A 246 2.01 -9.49 15.43
C ASP A 246 0.82 -10.47 15.44
N LYS A 247 0.99 -11.62 14.79
CA LYS A 247 -0.01 -12.70 14.75
C LYS A 247 -0.36 -13.26 16.11
N PHE A 248 0.59 -13.33 17.04
CA PHE A 248 0.34 -13.82 18.39
C PHE A 248 -0.82 -13.09 19.07
N TRP A 249 -1.00 -11.79 18.79
CA TRP A 249 -2.11 -11.02 19.34
C TRP A 249 -3.28 -10.89 18.36
N TRP A 250 -3.07 -10.65 17.06
CA TRP A 250 -4.22 -10.43 16.17
C TRP A 250 -5.04 -11.68 15.90
N GLU A 251 -4.45 -12.89 15.96
CA GLU A 251 -5.19 -14.14 15.72
C GLU A 251 -6.27 -14.41 16.78
N ARG A 252 -6.16 -13.74 17.93
CA ARG A 252 -7.06 -13.85 19.08
C ARG A 252 -8.18 -12.83 19.06
N LEU A 253 -8.15 -11.87 18.13
CA LEU A 253 -9.20 -10.87 17.99
C LEU A 253 -10.49 -11.51 17.47
N PRO A 254 -11.66 -10.91 17.76
CA PRO A 254 -12.92 -11.34 17.19
C PRO A 254 -12.86 -11.45 15.65
N LYS A 255 -13.38 -12.56 15.11
CA LYS A 255 -13.49 -12.77 13.67
C LYS A 255 -14.71 -12.03 13.09
N PRO A 256 -14.65 -11.50 11.85
CA PRO A 256 -13.49 -11.47 10.96
C PRO A 256 -12.41 -10.49 11.43
N ILE A 257 -11.17 -10.94 11.56
CA ILE A 257 -10.07 -10.14 12.14
C ILE A 257 -9.83 -8.84 11.37
N PRO A 258 -9.79 -8.82 10.01
CA PRO A 258 -9.65 -7.57 9.27
C PRO A 258 -10.77 -6.56 9.57
N GLN A 259 -12.01 -7.05 9.76
CA GLN A 259 -13.15 -6.21 10.11
C GLN A 259 -13.01 -5.59 11.49
N THR A 260 -12.60 -6.39 12.47
CA THR A 260 -12.38 -5.94 13.86
C THR A 260 -11.32 -4.86 13.90
N MET A 261 -10.13 -5.12 13.35
CA MET A 261 -9.02 -4.16 13.34
C MET A 261 -9.38 -2.88 12.60
N GLY A 262 -10.00 -3.01 11.42
CA GLY A 262 -10.43 -1.85 10.64
C GLY A 262 -11.43 -0.98 11.38
N ARG A 263 -12.42 -1.57 12.06
CA ARG A 263 -13.43 -0.81 12.84
C ARG A 263 -12.80 -0.07 14.01
N ASP A 264 -11.90 -0.71 14.75
CA ASP A 264 -11.26 -0.09 15.90
C ASP A 264 -10.38 1.10 15.48
N LEU A 265 -9.62 0.96 14.39
CA LEU A 265 -8.85 2.04 13.79
C LEU A 265 -9.77 3.19 13.36
N ALA A 266 -10.81 2.90 12.57
CA ALA A 266 -11.71 3.91 12.03
C ALA A 266 -12.51 4.66 13.12
N GLN A 267 -12.83 4.00 14.24
CA GLN A 267 -13.49 4.64 15.38
C GLN A 267 -12.59 5.63 16.11
N ARG A 268 -11.27 5.37 16.14
CA ARG A 268 -10.28 6.21 16.83
C ARG A 268 -9.66 7.28 15.92
N CYS A 269 -9.70 7.09 14.60
CA CYS A 269 -9.19 8.06 13.64
C CYS A 269 -10.11 9.27 13.47
N SER A 270 -9.51 10.46 13.40
CA SER A 270 -10.23 11.70 13.11
C SER A 270 -10.31 12.01 11.60
N ASN A 271 -9.47 11.36 10.79
CA ASN A 271 -9.32 11.58 9.36
C ASN A 271 -10.64 11.47 8.57
N PRO A 272 -10.79 12.23 7.47
CA PRO A 272 -12.01 12.24 6.67
C PRO A 272 -12.30 10.89 6.01
N GLU A 273 -11.26 10.16 5.62
CA GLU A 273 -11.33 8.87 4.95
C GLU A 273 -10.26 7.94 5.51
N VAL A 274 -10.65 6.68 5.76
CA VAL A 274 -9.77 5.61 6.21
C VAL A 274 -9.78 4.48 5.19
N GLY A 275 -8.61 3.93 4.89
CA GLY A 275 -8.44 2.68 4.13
C GLY A 275 -7.87 1.57 5.00
N VAL A 276 -8.23 0.32 4.71
CA VAL A 276 -7.68 -0.87 5.40
C VAL A 276 -7.15 -1.86 4.38
N ILE A 277 -5.85 -2.09 4.39
CA ILE A 277 -5.14 -2.94 3.44
C ILE A 277 -4.55 -4.13 4.19
N TRP A 278 -4.96 -5.35 3.84
CA TRP A 278 -4.34 -6.54 4.41
C TRP A 278 -3.12 -6.98 3.61
N VAL A 279 -2.02 -7.30 4.27
CA VAL A 279 -0.80 -7.77 3.60
C VAL A 279 -0.94 -9.17 3.02
N ASP A 280 -0.22 -9.42 1.94
CA ASP A 280 -0.24 -10.71 1.26
C ASP A 280 0.38 -11.86 2.07
N PHE A 281 1.37 -11.57 2.92
CA PHE A 281 2.09 -12.57 3.73
C PHE A 281 1.18 -13.52 4.51
N THR A 282 0.06 -13.01 5.04
CA THR A 282 -0.87 -13.76 5.91
C THR A 282 -2.27 -13.84 5.31
N LEU A 283 -2.44 -13.48 4.03
CA LEU A 283 -3.77 -13.32 3.42
C LEU A 283 -4.60 -14.63 3.45
N ARG A 284 -3.95 -15.79 3.27
CA ARG A 284 -4.60 -17.11 3.32
C ARG A 284 -5.14 -17.47 4.71
N GLU A 285 -4.71 -16.77 5.75
CA GLU A 285 -5.16 -17.02 7.12
C GLU A 285 -6.51 -16.36 7.42
N VAL A 286 -6.86 -15.32 6.66
CA VAL A 286 -8.07 -14.51 6.88
C VAL A 286 -9.04 -14.53 5.69
N VAL A 287 -8.61 -15.05 4.53
CA VAL A 287 -9.44 -15.22 3.34
C VAL A 287 -9.26 -16.62 2.74
N PRO A 288 -10.35 -17.32 2.34
CA PRO A 288 -10.26 -18.59 1.64
C PRO A 288 -9.96 -18.37 0.14
N ILE A 289 -8.67 -18.24 -0.18
CA ILE A 289 -8.08 -18.23 -1.52
C ILE A 289 -6.95 -19.25 -1.59
#